data_AF-A0AB39ZQY7-F1
#
_entry.id   AF-A0AB39ZQY7-F1
#
_cell.length_a   1.000
_cell.length_b   1.000
_cell.length_c   1.000
_cell.angle_alpha   90.00
_cell.angle_beta   90.00
_cell.angle_gamma   90.00
#
_symmetry.space_group_name_H-M   'P 1'
#
loop_
_entity.id
_entity.type
_entity.pdbx_description
1 polymer ?
#
loop_
_entity_poly.entity_id
_entity_poly.type
_entity_poly.pdbx_seq_one_letter_code
_entity_poly.pdbx_strand_id
1 'polypeptide(L)'
;MTTDFLFPKIADCSYVSCYCEENVWKLCEQVKRTRPEELSKCYAVFVSNEGRTVPLWRQKAGRGDDQVVIWDYHVFFMHNPSLNRCLVFDLDTTLPFPTYFHKYVTETFRSDLALRPEHHRFFRVIPADTYLIEFSSDRRHMRRPDGSWIKPPPSYPPILSNTNMHCLGDFICMSAGKGPGAVYSLSEFVQNFYKSPHVMAQNNK
;
A
#
# COMPACT_ATOMS: atom_id res chain seq x y z
N MET A 1 11.48 -10.85 23.89
CA MET A 1 10.24 -11.10 23.13
C MET A 1 10.53 -10.78 21.67
N THR A 2 10.71 -11.78 20.81
CA THR A 2 10.81 -11.57 19.37
C THR A 2 9.47 -11.03 18.87
N THR A 3 9.43 -9.81 18.36
CA THR A 3 8.25 -9.24 17.71
C THR A 3 7.93 -10.07 16.48
N ASP A 4 6.86 -10.85 16.55
CA ASP A 4 6.40 -11.70 15.45
C ASP A 4 5.70 -10.85 14.38
N PHE A 5 6.45 -10.41 13.38
CA PHE A 5 5.95 -9.71 12.20
C PHE A 5 5.59 -10.70 11.10
N LEU A 6 4.59 -10.36 10.27
CA LEU A 6 4.18 -11.19 9.12
C LEU A 6 5.34 -11.44 8.14
N PHE A 7 6.20 -10.43 7.96
CA PHE A 7 7.37 -10.48 7.07
C PHE A 7 8.62 -10.09 7.88
N PRO A 8 9.48 -11.06 8.25
CA PRO A 8 10.64 -10.79 9.09
C PRO A 8 11.72 -9.92 8.43
N LYS A 9 11.89 -10.03 7.10
CA LYS A 9 12.89 -9.28 6.32
C LYS A 9 12.30 -8.83 5.00
N ILE A 10 12.58 -7.58 4.63
CA ILE A 10 12.17 -7.02 3.34
C ILE A 10 12.78 -7.78 2.15
N ALA A 11 13.98 -8.32 2.32
CA ALA A 11 14.70 -9.07 1.28
C ALA A 11 14.04 -10.41 0.90
N ASP A 12 13.16 -10.92 1.77
CA ASP A 12 12.43 -12.17 1.53
C ASP A 12 11.10 -11.93 0.79
N CYS A 13 10.71 -10.67 0.56
CA CYS A 13 9.49 -10.29 -0.14
C CYS A 13 9.73 -10.25 -1.66
N SER A 14 8.75 -10.73 -2.44
CA SER A 14 8.75 -10.53 -3.89
C SER A 14 8.64 -9.04 -4.19
N TYR A 15 9.53 -8.54 -5.05
CA TYR A 15 9.60 -7.13 -5.39
C TYR A 15 10.05 -6.89 -6.82
N VAL A 16 9.30 -6.04 -7.51
CA VAL A 16 9.66 -5.45 -8.80
C VAL A 16 9.32 -3.97 -8.76
N SER A 17 10.32 -3.12 -9.04
CA SER A 17 10.16 -1.66 -9.06
C SER A 17 9.06 -1.25 -10.03
N CYS A 18 8.19 -0.31 -9.61
CA CYS A 18 7.07 0.23 -10.39
C CYS A 18 5.92 -0.76 -10.66
N TYR A 19 5.85 -1.87 -9.92
CA TYR A 19 4.71 -2.81 -9.90
C TYR A 19 4.21 -3.00 -8.47
N CYS A 20 4.06 -1.89 -7.73
CA CYS A 20 3.74 -1.90 -6.30
C CYS A 20 2.40 -2.62 -6.02
N GLU A 21 1.44 -2.53 -6.93
CA GLU A 21 0.18 -3.26 -6.88
C GLU A 21 0.38 -4.78 -6.87
N GLU A 22 1.30 -5.31 -7.69
CA GLU A 22 1.60 -6.73 -7.73
C GLU A 22 2.47 -7.16 -6.54
N ASN A 23 3.41 -6.31 -6.12
CA ASN A 23 4.24 -6.58 -4.95
C ASN A 23 3.37 -6.76 -3.69
N VAL A 24 2.41 -5.86 -3.48
CA VAL A 24 1.46 -5.96 -2.36
C VAL A 24 0.53 -7.15 -2.52
N TRP A 25 0.11 -7.50 -3.74
CA TRP A 25 -0.67 -8.72 -3.98
C TRP A 25 0.11 -9.97 -3.55
N LYS A 26 1.41 -10.02 -3.85
CA LYS A 26 2.30 -11.11 -3.42
C LYS A 26 2.48 -11.17 -1.91
N LEU A 27 2.50 -10.04 -1.21
CA LEU A 27 2.46 -10.01 0.25
C LEU A 27 1.14 -10.63 0.76
N CYS A 28 -0.01 -10.25 0.21
CA CYS A 28 -1.29 -10.85 0.58
C CYS A 28 -1.33 -12.37 0.32
N GLU A 29 -0.83 -12.82 -0.83
CA GLU A 29 -0.76 -14.24 -1.20
C GLU A 29 0.12 -15.02 -0.21
N GLN A 30 1.26 -14.44 0.17
CA GLN A 30 2.14 -15.04 1.17
C GLN A 30 1.45 -15.18 2.52
N VAL A 31 0.76 -14.15 3.03
CA VAL A 31 0.00 -14.25 4.29
C VAL A 31 -1.07 -15.33 4.19
N LYS A 32 -1.87 -15.36 3.11
CA LYS A 32 -2.89 -16.39 2.91
C LYS A 32 -2.32 -17.81 2.98
N ARG A 33 -1.09 -18.00 2.47
CA ARG A 33 -0.41 -19.30 2.47
C ARG A 33 0.22 -19.66 3.82
N THR A 34 0.84 -18.71 4.51
CA THR A 34 1.67 -18.99 5.69
C THR A 34 1.00 -18.70 7.02
N ARG A 35 0.05 -17.76 7.05
CA ARG A 35 -0.65 -17.23 8.23
C ARG A 35 -2.11 -16.86 7.88
N PRO A 36 -2.92 -17.80 7.37
CA PRO A 36 -4.27 -17.50 6.88
C PRO A 36 -5.18 -16.83 7.92
N GLU A 37 -4.97 -17.11 9.20
CA GLU A 37 -5.69 -16.51 10.34
C GLU A 37 -5.46 -15.00 10.51
N GLU A 38 -4.37 -14.47 9.92
CA GLU A 38 -4.06 -13.05 9.94
C GLU A 38 -4.59 -12.29 8.72
N LEU A 39 -5.02 -13.01 7.66
CA LEU A 39 -5.39 -12.39 6.38
C LEU A 39 -6.55 -11.39 6.51
N SER A 40 -7.55 -11.69 7.34
CA SER A 40 -8.70 -10.81 7.60
C SER A 40 -8.33 -9.50 8.32
N LYS A 41 -7.10 -9.40 8.83
CA LYS A 41 -6.55 -8.22 9.52
C LYS A 41 -5.59 -7.45 8.60
N CYS A 42 -5.49 -7.84 7.33
CA CYS A 42 -4.56 -7.30 6.35
C CYS A 42 -5.30 -6.52 5.26
N TYR A 43 -4.63 -5.51 4.72
CA TYR A 43 -5.18 -4.62 3.70
C TYR A 43 -4.14 -4.27 2.64
N ALA A 44 -4.58 -4.19 1.39
CA ALA A 44 -3.87 -3.44 0.36
C ALA A 44 -4.37 -1.99 0.39
N VAL A 45 -3.45 -1.02 0.38
CA VAL A 45 -3.80 0.40 0.41
C VAL A 45 -3.24 1.08 -0.82
N PHE A 46 -4.13 1.52 -1.71
CA PHE A 46 -3.79 2.36 -2.84
C PHE A 46 -3.82 3.83 -2.42
N VAL A 47 -2.82 4.59 -2.83
CA VAL A 47 -2.74 6.04 -2.64
C VAL A 47 -2.67 6.71 -4.00
N SER A 48 -3.59 7.64 -4.25
CA SER A 48 -3.65 8.43 -5.47
C SER A 48 -4.58 9.63 -5.24
N ASN A 49 -4.89 10.35 -6.30
CA ASN A 49 -5.87 11.42 -6.36
C ASN A 49 -6.39 11.57 -7.80
N GLU A 50 -7.32 12.49 -8.03
CA GLU A 50 -7.90 12.72 -9.36
C GLU A 50 -6.83 13.09 -10.40
N GLY A 51 -5.87 13.93 -10.01
CA GLY A 51 -4.77 14.37 -10.87
C GLY A 51 -3.65 13.36 -11.05
N ARG A 52 -3.71 12.19 -10.40
CA ARG A 52 -2.63 11.18 -10.36
C ARG A 52 -1.26 11.82 -10.11
N THR A 53 -1.19 12.66 -9.09
CA THR A 53 0.00 13.44 -8.74
C THR A 53 0.09 13.56 -7.22
N VAL A 54 0.50 12.46 -6.58
CA VAL A 54 0.60 12.38 -5.12
C VAL A 54 2.06 12.39 -4.67
N PRO A 55 2.49 13.40 -3.87
CA PRO A 55 3.84 13.43 -3.33
C PRO A 55 3.94 12.52 -2.10
N LEU A 56 4.92 11.61 -2.12
CA LEU A 56 5.27 10.73 -1.00
C LEU A 56 6.75 10.94 -0.65
N TRP A 57 7.02 11.17 0.62
CA TRP A 57 8.37 11.30 1.18
C TRP A 57 8.95 9.96 1.60
N ARG A 58 10.26 9.95 1.90
CA ARG A 58 10.97 8.76 2.38
C ARG A 58 10.87 7.59 1.40
N GLN A 59 10.92 7.85 0.10
CA GLN A 59 10.83 6.83 -0.95
C GLN A 59 12.22 6.52 -1.51
N LYS A 60 12.54 5.24 -1.78
CA LYS A 60 13.85 4.79 -2.30
C LYS A 60 14.22 5.45 -3.63
N ALA A 61 13.24 5.69 -4.49
CA ALA A 61 13.41 6.39 -5.76
C ALA A 61 13.42 7.92 -5.63
N GLY A 62 13.25 8.44 -4.41
CA GLY A 62 13.14 9.86 -4.12
C GLY A 62 14.45 10.61 -4.26
N ARG A 63 14.33 11.92 -4.52
CA ARG A 63 15.48 12.82 -4.71
C ARG A 63 15.59 13.81 -3.54
N GLY A 64 16.81 14.30 -3.32
CA GLY A 64 17.12 15.25 -2.23
C GLY A 64 17.09 14.62 -0.84
N ASP A 65 17.33 15.46 0.19
CA ASP A 65 17.44 15.02 1.59
C ASP A 65 16.15 14.39 2.12
N ASP A 66 15.02 14.82 1.55
CA ASP A 66 13.67 14.42 1.93
C ASP A 66 13.18 13.18 1.16
N GLN A 67 13.91 12.75 0.13
CA GLN A 67 13.62 11.56 -0.68
C GLN A 67 12.17 11.52 -1.17
N VAL A 68 11.72 12.61 -1.79
CA VAL A 68 10.35 12.75 -2.30
C VAL A 68 10.19 12.18 -3.71
N VAL A 69 9.06 11.53 -3.96
CA VAL A 69 8.61 11.10 -5.30
C VAL A 69 7.18 11.61 -5.52
N ILE A 70 6.88 12.06 -6.74
CA ILE A 70 5.51 12.32 -7.18
C ILE A 70 5.05 11.08 -7.95
N TRP A 71 4.14 10.32 -7.36
CA TRP A 71 3.57 9.12 -7.94
C TRP A 71 2.24 9.42 -8.65
N ASP A 72 1.94 8.65 -9.68
CA ASP A 72 0.59 8.57 -10.24
C ASP A 72 -0.34 7.78 -9.30
N TYR A 73 0.16 6.67 -8.78
CA TYR A 73 -0.36 5.98 -7.61
C TYR A 73 0.76 5.20 -6.93
N HIS A 74 0.55 4.86 -5.65
CA HIS A 74 1.43 3.92 -4.93
C HIS A 74 0.58 2.93 -4.15
N VAL A 75 1.11 1.74 -3.90
CA VAL A 75 0.42 0.70 -3.13
C VAL A 75 1.34 0.18 -2.02
N PHE A 76 0.81 0.13 -0.80
CA PHE A 76 1.49 -0.47 0.34
C PHE A 76 0.58 -1.46 1.06
N PHE A 77 1.19 -2.39 1.80
CA PHE A 77 0.48 -3.38 2.59
C PHE A 77 0.34 -2.90 4.04
N MET A 78 -0.82 -3.15 4.65
CA MET A 78 -1.10 -2.78 6.04
C MET A 78 -1.61 -3.98 6.83
N HIS A 79 -1.11 -4.14 8.06
CA HIS A 79 -1.56 -5.16 9.02
C HIS A 79 -2.06 -4.49 10.29
N ASN A 80 -3.34 -4.68 10.61
CA ASN A 80 -4.01 -4.07 11.76
C ASN A 80 -4.55 -5.16 12.71
N PRO A 81 -3.66 -5.93 13.38
CA PRO A 81 -4.07 -7.13 14.11
C PRO A 81 -4.81 -6.87 15.42
N SER A 82 -4.71 -5.66 15.97
CA SER A 82 -5.29 -5.35 17.27
C SER A 82 -5.57 -3.86 17.43
N LEU A 83 -6.29 -3.51 18.49
CA LEU A 83 -6.61 -2.11 18.82
C LEU A 83 -5.38 -1.23 19.05
N ASN A 84 -4.23 -1.82 19.36
CA ASN A 84 -3.02 -1.10 19.76
C ASN A 84 -1.89 -1.19 18.73
N ARG A 85 -2.09 -1.93 17.63
CA ARG A 85 -1.02 -2.16 16.65
C ARG A 85 -1.56 -2.10 15.24
N CYS A 86 -1.02 -1.16 14.45
CA CYS A 86 -1.15 -1.09 13.01
C CYS A 86 0.24 -0.87 12.39
N LEU A 87 0.61 -1.75 11.46
CA LEU A 87 1.92 -1.78 10.81
C LEU A 87 1.76 -1.59 9.30
N VAL A 88 2.70 -0.87 8.71
CA VAL A 88 2.81 -0.64 7.28
C VAL A 88 4.05 -1.36 6.75
N PHE A 89 3.86 -2.04 5.63
CA PHE A 89 4.88 -2.73 4.87
C PHE A 89 4.89 -2.11 3.46
N ASP A 90 5.68 -1.05 3.32
CA ASP A 90 5.98 -0.43 2.03
C ASP A 90 7.35 -0.94 1.57
N LEU A 91 7.40 -1.56 0.39
CA LEU A 91 8.64 -2.10 -0.17
C LEU A 91 9.49 -1.00 -0.84
N ASP A 92 8.92 0.17 -1.09
CA ASP A 92 9.57 1.31 -1.72
C ASP A 92 9.97 2.41 -0.72
N THR A 93 9.68 2.24 0.58
CA THR A 93 10.09 3.19 1.62
C THR A 93 11.55 3.05 2.04
N THR A 94 12.10 4.15 2.56
CA THR A 94 13.39 4.24 3.26
C THR A 94 13.22 4.14 4.78
N LEU A 95 11.98 4.17 5.28
CA LEU A 95 11.65 3.92 6.68
C LEU A 95 11.90 2.45 7.06
N PRO A 96 11.93 2.11 8.37
CA PRO A 96 12.08 0.73 8.81
C PRO A 96 11.03 -0.23 8.21
N PHE A 97 11.35 -1.50 8.06
CA PHE A 97 10.41 -2.50 7.56
C PHE A 97 10.15 -3.58 8.64
N PRO A 98 8.91 -3.72 9.15
CA PRO A 98 7.77 -2.82 8.98
C PRO A 98 7.95 -1.46 9.67
N THR A 99 7.13 -0.48 9.29
CA THR A 99 6.99 0.79 10.00
C THR A 99 5.67 0.83 10.77
N TYR A 100 5.66 1.36 11.99
CA TYR A 100 4.41 1.66 12.70
C TYR A 100 3.59 2.71 11.96
N PHE A 101 2.28 2.50 11.86
CA PHE A 101 1.38 3.36 11.08
C PHE A 101 1.55 4.85 11.35
N HIS A 102 1.61 5.27 12.62
CA HIS A 102 1.77 6.69 12.99
C HIS A 102 3.05 7.30 12.39
N LYS A 103 4.18 6.59 12.50
CA LYS A 103 5.46 7.03 11.95
C LYS A 103 5.42 7.11 10.43
N TYR A 104 4.84 6.08 9.79
CA TYR A 104 4.71 6.04 8.33
C TYR A 104 3.88 7.21 7.82
N VAL A 105 2.71 7.47 8.41
CA VAL A 105 1.86 8.59 7.97
C VAL A 105 2.53 9.94 8.17
N THR A 106 3.11 10.19 9.35
CA THR A 106 3.74 11.48 9.64
C THR A 106 4.94 11.76 8.75
N GLU A 107 5.76 10.75 8.42
CA GLU A 107 6.98 10.96 7.63
C GLU A 107 6.78 10.82 6.12
N THR A 108 5.93 9.90 5.66
CA THR A 108 5.69 9.63 4.23
C THR A 108 4.67 10.58 3.64
N PHE A 109 3.57 10.85 4.35
CA PHE A 109 2.48 11.68 3.84
C PHE A 109 2.60 13.13 4.31
N ARG A 110 3.05 13.36 5.55
CA ARG A 110 3.05 14.70 6.18
C ARG A 110 1.63 15.31 6.16
N SER A 111 1.51 16.60 6.45
CA SER A 111 0.22 17.30 6.48
C SER A 111 -0.22 17.79 5.10
N ASP A 112 -1.50 17.59 4.77
CA ASP A 112 -2.14 18.17 3.58
C ASP A 112 -2.23 19.70 3.64
N LEU A 113 -2.09 20.33 4.81
CA LEU A 113 -2.04 21.79 4.95
C LEU A 113 -0.82 22.41 4.24
N ALA A 114 0.25 21.63 4.04
CA ALA A 114 1.44 22.06 3.32
C ALA A 114 1.32 21.85 1.80
N LEU A 115 0.23 21.25 1.33
CA LEU A 115 -0.01 20.94 -0.08
C LEU A 115 -1.15 21.74 -0.67
N ARG A 116 -1.05 21.98 -1.98
CA ARG A 116 -2.21 22.42 -2.76
C ARG A 116 -3.27 21.32 -2.82
N PRO A 117 -4.57 21.64 -2.79
CA PRO A 117 -5.67 20.66 -2.80
C PRO A 117 -5.57 19.60 -3.89
N GLU A 118 -5.10 19.97 -5.08
CA GLU A 118 -4.93 19.05 -6.21
C GLU A 118 -3.91 17.91 -5.93
N HIS A 119 -3.05 18.07 -4.92
CA HIS A 119 -2.04 17.07 -4.50
C HIS A 119 -2.42 16.35 -3.21
N HIS A 120 -3.59 16.63 -2.63
CA HIS A 120 -4.09 15.91 -1.46
C HIS A 120 -4.22 14.43 -1.78
N ARG A 121 -3.78 13.58 -0.86
CA ARG A 121 -3.74 12.13 -1.06
C ARG A 121 -5.02 11.52 -0.52
N PHE A 122 -5.57 10.60 -1.31
CA PHE A 122 -6.69 9.75 -0.90
C PHE A 122 -6.24 8.30 -0.86
N PHE A 123 -6.89 7.53 0.02
CA PHE A 123 -6.46 6.19 0.41
C PHE A 123 -7.60 5.23 0.16
N ARG A 124 -7.48 4.37 -0.85
CA ARG A 124 -8.38 3.23 -1.01
C ARG A 124 -7.84 2.05 -0.22
N VAL A 125 -8.57 1.66 0.82
CA VAL A 125 -8.22 0.56 1.72
C VAL A 125 -9.07 -0.65 1.39
N ILE A 126 -8.42 -1.75 1.02
CA ILE A 126 -9.05 -2.94 0.48
C ILE A 126 -8.66 -4.12 1.37
N PRO A 127 -9.62 -4.87 1.94
CA PRO A 127 -9.33 -6.12 2.63
C PRO A 127 -8.49 -7.07 1.75
N ALA A 128 -7.49 -7.72 2.34
CA ALA A 128 -6.52 -8.52 1.58
C ALA A 128 -7.17 -9.72 0.85
N ASP A 129 -8.21 -10.31 1.42
CA ASP A 129 -9.00 -11.37 0.78
C ASP A 129 -9.76 -10.85 -0.45
N THR A 130 -10.43 -9.70 -0.35
CA THR A 130 -11.05 -9.00 -1.48
C THR A 130 -10.00 -8.70 -2.55
N TYR A 131 -8.83 -8.18 -2.15
CA TYR A 131 -7.75 -7.86 -3.09
C TYR A 131 -7.27 -9.08 -3.87
N LEU A 132 -7.09 -10.22 -3.19
CA LEU A 132 -6.66 -11.47 -3.83
C LEU A 132 -7.70 -12.04 -4.81
N ILE A 133 -8.99 -11.79 -4.59
CA ILE A 133 -10.08 -12.29 -5.42
C ILE A 133 -10.32 -11.40 -6.63
N GLU A 134 -10.34 -10.08 -6.43
CA GLU A 134 -10.87 -9.13 -7.42
C GLU A 134 -9.79 -8.49 -8.29
N PHE A 135 -8.55 -8.37 -7.79
CA PHE A 135 -7.50 -7.68 -8.51
C PHE A 135 -7.07 -8.43 -9.77
N SER A 136 -6.92 -7.68 -10.86
CA SER A 136 -6.50 -8.17 -12.17
C SER A 136 -5.75 -7.10 -12.94
N SER A 137 -4.57 -7.45 -13.44
CA SER A 137 -3.72 -6.57 -14.25
C SER A 137 -2.97 -7.39 -15.28
N ASP A 138 -3.31 -7.20 -16.55
CA ASP A 138 -2.51 -7.65 -17.70
C ASP A 138 -1.26 -6.79 -17.98
N ARG A 139 -0.93 -5.84 -17.08
CA ARG A 139 0.23 -4.93 -17.16
C ARG A 139 0.23 -3.98 -18.37
N ARG A 140 -0.90 -3.81 -19.08
CA ARG A 140 -0.96 -2.94 -20.29
C ARG A 140 -0.51 -1.51 -20.04
N HIS A 141 -0.74 -0.97 -18.84
CA HIS A 141 -0.35 0.37 -18.44
C HIS A 141 1.18 0.59 -18.39
N MET A 142 1.95 -0.50 -18.28
CA MET A 142 3.42 -0.48 -18.29
C MET A 142 4.03 -0.72 -19.67
N ARG A 143 3.20 -0.84 -20.72
CA ARG A 143 3.67 -0.96 -22.11
C ARG A 143 3.66 0.39 -22.81
N ARG A 144 4.71 0.65 -23.57
CA ARG A 144 4.81 1.77 -24.51
C ARG A 144 3.97 1.48 -25.77
N PRO A 145 3.65 2.51 -26.58
CA PRO A 145 2.94 2.31 -27.85
C PRO A 145 3.66 1.37 -28.82
N ASP A 146 4.99 1.29 -28.76
CA ASP A 146 5.82 0.38 -29.57
C ASP A 146 5.85 -1.08 -29.05
N GLY A 147 5.14 -1.37 -27.95
CA GLY A 147 5.08 -2.68 -27.31
C GLY A 147 6.21 -2.97 -26.32
N SER A 148 7.23 -2.11 -26.22
CA SER A 148 8.30 -2.25 -25.24
C SER A 148 7.84 -1.89 -23.82
N TRP A 149 8.57 -2.36 -22.81
CA TRP A 149 8.22 -2.11 -21.42
C TRP A 149 8.78 -0.77 -20.90
N ILE A 150 7.98 -0.03 -20.14
CA ILE A 150 8.45 1.18 -19.42
C ILE A 150 9.48 0.79 -18.36
N LYS A 151 9.21 -0.31 -17.64
CA LYS A 151 10.11 -0.98 -16.69
C LYS A 151 10.00 -2.49 -16.88
N PRO A 152 11.07 -3.28 -16.63
CA PRO A 152 11.00 -4.74 -16.76
C PRO A 152 9.85 -5.31 -15.92
N PRO A 153 8.96 -6.14 -16.49
CA PRO A 153 7.84 -6.71 -15.76
C PRO A 153 8.32 -7.82 -14.81
N PRO A 154 7.48 -8.19 -13.82
CA PRO A 154 7.72 -9.41 -13.06
C PRO A 154 7.82 -10.66 -13.95
N SER A 155 8.67 -11.60 -13.56
CA SER A 155 8.95 -12.83 -14.31
C SER A 155 7.80 -13.85 -14.28
N TYR A 156 6.90 -13.73 -13.30
CA TYR A 156 5.70 -14.55 -13.22
C TYR A 156 4.57 -14.01 -14.12
N PRO A 157 3.62 -14.87 -14.53
CA PRO A 157 2.48 -14.46 -15.36
C PRO A 157 1.69 -13.30 -14.75
N PRO A 158 0.98 -12.50 -15.57
CA PRO A 158 0.09 -11.46 -15.05
C PRO A 158 -0.91 -12.00 -14.03
N ILE A 159 -1.21 -11.21 -13.00
CA ILE A 159 -2.23 -11.55 -12.01
C ILE A 159 -3.60 -11.28 -12.64
N LEU A 160 -4.41 -12.31 -12.80
CA LEU A 160 -5.72 -12.22 -13.42
C LEU A 160 -6.78 -12.80 -12.49
N SER A 161 -7.89 -12.09 -12.33
CA SER A 161 -9.09 -12.61 -11.68
C SER A 161 -9.97 -13.37 -12.69
N ASN A 162 -10.90 -14.18 -12.19
CA ASN A 162 -11.81 -14.96 -13.05
C ASN A 162 -12.84 -14.08 -13.79
N THR A 163 -13.05 -12.85 -13.34
CA THR A 163 -14.15 -11.98 -13.79
C THR A 163 -13.71 -10.87 -14.73
N ASN A 164 -12.43 -10.47 -14.70
CA ASN A 164 -11.93 -9.39 -15.53
C ASN A 164 -10.44 -9.62 -15.89
N MET A 165 -10.03 -9.24 -17.09
CA MET A 165 -8.62 -9.29 -17.52
C MET A 165 -7.79 -8.09 -17.03
N HIS A 166 -8.44 -6.96 -16.72
CA HIS A 166 -7.75 -5.76 -16.25
C HIS A 166 -8.72 -4.82 -15.52
N CYS A 167 -8.44 -4.52 -14.25
CA CYS A 167 -9.26 -3.63 -13.42
C CYS A 167 -8.45 -2.61 -12.61
N LEU A 168 -7.13 -2.48 -12.82
CA LEU A 168 -6.27 -1.58 -12.05
C LEU A 168 -6.81 -0.13 -11.95
N GLY A 169 -7.46 0.37 -13.01
CA GLY A 169 -8.09 1.70 -13.00
C GLY A 169 -9.13 1.89 -11.89
N ASP A 170 -9.89 0.85 -11.54
CA ASP A 170 -10.91 0.90 -10.49
C ASP A 170 -10.29 0.94 -9.09
N PHE A 171 -9.09 0.38 -8.93
CA PHE A 171 -8.31 0.40 -7.69
C PHE A 171 -7.61 1.74 -7.49
N ILE A 172 -7.14 2.36 -8.57
CA ILE A 172 -6.54 3.70 -8.55
C ILE A 172 -7.59 4.80 -8.37
N CYS A 173 -8.81 4.62 -8.89
CA CYS A 173 -9.88 5.60 -8.78
C CYS A 173 -10.18 5.90 -7.30
N MET A 174 -10.19 7.18 -6.91
CA MET A 174 -10.47 7.62 -5.54
C MET A 174 -11.89 8.17 -5.36
N SER A 175 -12.80 7.86 -6.28
CA SER A 175 -14.23 8.17 -6.10
C SER A 175 -14.89 7.14 -5.17
N ALA A 176 -15.55 7.62 -4.12
CA ALA A 176 -16.35 6.78 -3.24
C ALA A 176 -17.43 6.01 -4.04
N GLY A 177 -17.65 4.74 -3.69
CA GLY A 177 -18.64 3.87 -4.35
C GLY A 177 -18.22 3.29 -5.71
N LYS A 178 -17.06 3.66 -6.25
CA LYS A 178 -16.42 2.97 -7.39
C LYS A 178 -15.33 2.04 -6.87
N GLY A 179 -15.10 0.89 -7.52
CA GLY A 179 -14.05 -0.06 -7.14
C GLY A 179 -14.21 -0.70 -5.75
N PRO A 180 -13.29 -1.58 -5.32
CA PRO A 180 -13.41 -2.32 -4.08
C PRO A 180 -12.93 -1.55 -2.85
N GLY A 181 -13.37 -1.98 -1.66
CA GLY A 181 -12.97 -1.37 -0.40
C GLY A 181 -13.55 0.03 -0.18
N ALA A 182 -12.93 0.79 0.71
CA ALA A 182 -13.37 2.13 1.08
C ALA A 182 -12.30 3.17 0.74
N VAL A 183 -12.73 4.38 0.37
CA VAL A 183 -11.83 5.52 0.12
C VAL A 183 -11.89 6.49 1.29
N TYR A 184 -10.72 6.95 1.72
CA TYR A 184 -10.56 7.90 2.82
C TYR A 184 -9.71 9.09 2.38
N SER A 185 -10.04 10.27 2.89
CA SER A 185 -9.08 11.38 3.00
C SER A 185 -7.95 11.04 4.00
N LEU A 186 -6.88 11.84 4.03
CA LEU A 186 -5.80 11.65 5.01
C LEU A 186 -6.29 11.68 6.46
N SER A 187 -7.19 12.62 6.80
CA SER A 187 -7.72 12.76 8.15
C SER A 187 -8.55 11.55 8.56
N GLU A 188 -9.44 11.08 7.70
CA GLU A 188 -10.24 9.88 7.94
C GLU A 188 -9.36 8.63 8.02
N PHE A 189 -8.34 8.51 7.16
CA PHE A 189 -7.39 7.40 7.20
C PHE A 189 -6.64 7.35 8.54
N VAL A 190 -6.16 8.49 9.03
CA VAL A 190 -5.54 8.59 10.36
C VAL A 190 -6.53 8.24 11.46
N GLN A 191 -7.75 8.78 11.41
CA GLN A 191 -8.77 8.54 12.44
C GLN A 191 -9.12 7.05 12.58
N ASN A 192 -9.16 6.31 11.47
CA ASN A 192 -9.54 4.90 11.47
C ASN A 192 -8.39 3.96 11.92
N PHE A 193 -7.14 4.28 11.56
CA PHE A 193 -6.02 3.34 11.69
C PHE A 193 -4.92 3.77 12.67
N TYR A 194 -4.93 5.02 13.18
CA TYR A 194 -4.01 5.45 14.22
C TYR A 194 -4.24 4.69 15.53
N LYS A 195 -3.17 4.08 16.04
CA LYS A 195 -3.15 3.42 17.35
C LYS A 195 -2.17 4.14 18.26
N SER A 196 -2.65 4.57 19.44
CA SER A 196 -1.81 5.29 20.39
C SER A 196 -0.69 4.38 20.91
N PRO A 197 0.59 4.83 20.88
CA PRO A 197 1.71 4.05 21.41
C PRO A 197 1.58 3.72 22.91
N HIS A 198 0.78 4.50 23.66
CA HIS A 198 0.75 4.47 25.13
C HIS A 198 -0.14 3.38 25.75
N VAL A 199 -0.95 2.66 24.97
CA VAL A 199 -1.86 1.62 25.52
C VAL A 199 -1.12 0.32 25.87
N MET A 200 0.13 0.14 25.45
CA MET A 200 0.93 -1.06 25.78
C MET A 200 1.31 -1.17 27.27
N ALA A 201 1.19 -0.09 28.06
CA ALA A 201 1.64 -0.07 29.45
C ALA A 201 0.59 -0.45 30.50
N GLN A 202 -0.70 -0.60 30.13
CA GLN A 202 -1.78 -0.78 31.11
C GLN A 202 -2.33 -2.20 31.24
N ASN A 203 -1.98 -3.13 30.35
CA ASN A 203 -2.44 -4.52 30.40
C ASN A 203 -1.41 -5.52 30.98
N ASN A 204 -0.33 -5.02 31.59
CA ASN A 204 0.69 -5.83 32.27
C ASN A 204 0.75 -5.56 33.78
N LYS A 205 -0.39 -5.23 34.41
CA LYS A 205 -0.54 -5.18 35.86
C LYS A 205 -1.60 -6.16 36.31
#